data_AF-A0A8C4U3R4-F1
#
_entry.id   AF-A0A8C4U3R4-F1
#
_cell.length_a   1.000
_cell.length_b   1.000
_cell.length_c   1.000
_cell.angle_alpha   90.00
_cell.angle_beta   90.00
_cell.angle_gamma   90.00
#
_symmetry.space_group_name_H-M   'P 1'
#
loop_
_entity.id
_entity.type
_entity.pdbx_description
1 polymer ?
#
loop_
_entity_poly.entity_id
_entity_poly.type
_entity_poly.pdbx_seq_one_letter_code
_entity_poly.pdbx_strand_id
1 'polypeptide(L)'
;MKWEVNLNALDAAASLGGEDLIPFYNLLDGGREGEFFRELEDYFYYAQLCSHGIDTLETRQVSTHIPLEEIPSVMRAMGFYPSEEKIEEIINEVKFSKYADTGEQVTTISFEDFIKLYINHRPVFGLSMKRIQQAFQVLGYDNENGDKVIDRGDLLLLLQHRGERMTEEELVQCLSTLLGRRPGEGGSGSGTYDPSGAAALTEEGIPAAITAEIFAADILGLPIAEPEKKSKKRDESLIYKDS
;
A
#
# COMPACT_ATOMS: atom_id res chain seq x y z
N MET A 1 12.35 5.71 -31.74
CA MET A 1 13.09 4.56 -31.17
C MET A 1 12.23 3.33 -31.35
N LYS A 2 12.80 2.22 -31.84
CA LYS A 2 12.10 0.94 -32.01
C LYS A 2 12.70 -0.02 -30.99
N TRP A 3 11.89 -0.53 -30.07
CA TRP A 3 12.33 -1.54 -29.12
C TRP A 3 12.56 -2.85 -29.89
N GLU A 4 13.68 -3.51 -29.63
CA GLU A 4 14.03 -4.80 -30.22
C GLU A 4 14.23 -5.80 -29.08
N VAL A 5 13.52 -6.91 -29.13
CA VAL A 5 13.51 -7.91 -28.05
C VAL A 5 14.61 -8.93 -28.32
N ASN A 6 15.53 -9.09 -27.38
CA ASN A 6 16.54 -10.13 -27.45
C ASN A 6 16.00 -11.44 -26.86
N LEU A 7 15.47 -12.30 -27.75
CA LEU A 7 14.91 -13.60 -27.38
C LEU A 7 15.92 -14.51 -26.67
N ASN A 8 17.19 -14.49 -27.10
CA ASN A 8 18.24 -15.32 -26.49
C ASN A 8 18.50 -14.93 -25.03
N ALA A 9 18.47 -13.63 -24.72
CA ALA A 9 18.62 -13.14 -23.36
C ALA A 9 17.42 -13.52 -22.49
N LEU A 10 16.21 -13.49 -23.06
CA LEU A 10 14.98 -13.90 -22.37
C LEU A 10 14.98 -15.41 -22.06
N ASP A 11 15.31 -16.25 -23.04
CA ASP A 11 15.36 -17.71 -22.88
C ASP A 11 16.43 -18.14 -21.88
N ALA A 12 17.60 -17.47 -21.90
CA ALA A 12 18.64 -17.69 -20.92
C ALA A 12 18.17 -17.29 -19.50
N ALA A 13 17.50 -16.14 -19.36
CA ALA A 13 16.96 -15.69 -18.09
C ALA A 13 15.87 -16.63 -17.55
N ALA A 14 14.97 -17.11 -18.42
CA ALA A 14 13.95 -18.08 -18.07
C ALA A 14 14.56 -19.42 -17.62
N SER A 15 15.59 -19.90 -18.31
CA SER A 15 16.29 -21.15 -17.96
C SER A 15 17.05 -21.06 -16.63
N LEU A 16 17.57 -19.89 -16.29
CA LEU A 16 18.31 -19.65 -15.05
C LEU A 16 17.41 -19.31 -13.85
N GLY A 17 16.15 -18.93 -14.09
CA GLY A 17 15.21 -18.50 -13.05
C GLY A 17 14.75 -19.61 -12.09
N GLY A 18 14.89 -20.88 -12.50
CA GLY A 18 14.43 -22.05 -11.75
C GLY A 18 13.03 -22.51 -12.17
N GLU A 19 12.54 -23.56 -11.52
CA GLU A 19 11.24 -24.18 -11.81
C GLU A 19 10.16 -23.71 -10.81
N ASP A 20 8.91 -23.75 -11.26
CA ASP A 20 7.70 -23.44 -10.47
C ASP A 20 7.72 -22.05 -9.79
N LEU A 21 7.77 -22.04 -8.45
CA LEU A 21 7.70 -20.82 -7.62
C LEU A 21 9.07 -20.23 -7.30
N ILE A 22 10.15 -20.93 -7.61
CA ILE A 22 11.53 -20.48 -7.32
C ILE A 22 11.81 -19.10 -7.92
N PRO A 23 11.45 -18.81 -9.20
CA PRO A 23 11.66 -17.47 -9.76
C PRO A 23 10.94 -16.38 -8.97
N PHE A 24 9.73 -16.67 -8.49
CA PHE A 24 8.90 -15.72 -7.75
C PHE A 24 9.44 -15.47 -6.35
N TYR A 25 9.84 -16.52 -5.63
CA TYR A 25 10.47 -16.36 -4.32
C TYR A 25 11.74 -15.53 -4.38
N ASN A 26 12.56 -15.68 -5.43
CA ASN A 26 13.78 -14.88 -5.61
C ASN A 26 13.49 -13.39 -5.83
N LEU A 27 12.28 -13.04 -6.25
CA LEU A 27 11.85 -11.66 -6.39
C LEU A 27 11.30 -11.08 -5.09
N LEU A 28 11.04 -11.88 -4.04
CA LEU A 28 10.66 -11.36 -2.74
C LEU A 28 11.88 -10.84 -1.98
N ASP A 29 11.70 -9.77 -1.21
CA ASP A 29 12.75 -9.22 -0.37
C ASP A 29 13.15 -10.24 0.71
N GLY A 30 14.41 -10.67 0.69
CA GLY A 30 14.91 -11.73 1.58
C GLY A 30 14.58 -13.16 1.13
N GLY A 31 13.90 -13.34 -0.02
CA GLY A 31 13.60 -14.66 -0.58
C GLY A 31 12.58 -15.47 0.24
N ARG A 32 12.53 -16.78 -0.01
CA ARG A 32 11.61 -17.72 0.67
C ARG A 32 11.83 -17.79 2.19
N GLU A 33 13.06 -17.62 2.66
CA GLU A 33 13.38 -17.66 4.10
C GLU A 33 13.41 -16.27 4.74
N GLY A 34 13.03 -15.23 3.99
CA GLY A 34 13.01 -13.84 4.44
C GLY A 34 11.92 -13.56 5.48
N GLU A 35 12.06 -12.45 6.20
CA GLU A 35 11.03 -11.94 7.11
C GLU A 35 9.75 -11.60 6.36
N PHE A 36 9.87 -10.97 5.19
CA PHE A 36 8.75 -10.61 4.34
C PHE A 36 7.88 -11.80 3.93
N PHE A 37 8.49 -12.96 3.64
CA PHE A 37 7.75 -14.17 3.31
C PHE A 37 6.95 -14.71 4.50
N ARG A 38 7.53 -14.66 5.72
CA ARG A 38 6.83 -15.07 6.95
C ARG A 38 5.66 -14.15 7.27
N GLU A 39 5.87 -12.83 7.13
CA GLU A 39 4.78 -11.85 7.28
C GLU A 39 3.65 -12.11 6.28
N LEU A 40 4.00 -12.42 5.03
CA LEU A 40 3.04 -12.77 4.01
C LEU A 40 2.23 -14.03 4.37
N GLU A 41 2.88 -15.07 4.89
CA GLU A 41 2.19 -16.26 5.41
C GLU A 41 1.22 -15.87 6.55
N ASP A 42 1.68 -15.07 7.52
CA ASP A 42 0.87 -14.64 8.66
C ASP A 42 -0.36 -13.84 8.23
N TYR A 43 -0.24 -12.92 7.27
CA TYR A 43 -1.38 -12.16 6.74
C TYR A 43 -2.34 -13.04 5.95
N PHE A 44 -1.84 -14.02 5.19
CA PHE A 44 -2.68 -14.97 4.48
C PHE A 44 -3.48 -15.82 5.47
N TYR A 45 -2.86 -16.30 6.54
CA TYR A 45 -3.56 -16.99 7.64
C TYR A 45 -4.58 -16.07 8.32
N TYR A 46 -4.24 -14.81 8.55
CA TYR A 46 -5.17 -13.85 9.13
C TYR A 46 -6.42 -13.64 8.24
N ALA A 47 -6.24 -13.50 6.92
CA ALA A 47 -7.34 -13.42 5.97
C ALA A 47 -8.26 -14.66 5.99
N GLN A 48 -7.68 -15.85 6.22
CA GLN A 48 -8.49 -17.06 6.44
C GLN A 48 -9.32 -16.94 7.72
N LEU A 49 -8.77 -16.40 8.81
CA LEU A 49 -9.53 -16.20 10.04
C LEU A 49 -10.66 -15.17 9.86
N CYS A 50 -10.41 -14.08 9.14
CA CYS A 50 -11.41 -13.07 8.83
C CYS A 50 -12.59 -13.66 8.04
N SER A 51 -12.32 -14.46 7.01
CA SER A 51 -13.38 -15.06 6.18
C SER A 51 -14.26 -16.08 6.92
N HIS A 52 -13.76 -16.73 7.98
CA HIS A 52 -14.55 -17.64 8.82
C HIS A 52 -15.29 -16.95 9.97
N GLY A 53 -15.07 -15.64 10.16
CA GLY A 53 -15.59 -14.87 11.28
C GLY A 53 -14.68 -14.98 12.52
N ILE A 54 -14.14 -13.84 12.96
CA ILE A 54 -13.18 -13.75 14.07
C ILE A 54 -13.77 -14.34 15.37
N ASP A 55 -15.08 -14.16 15.56
CA ASP A 55 -15.83 -14.57 16.76
C ASP A 55 -16.45 -15.97 16.68
N THR A 56 -16.13 -16.76 15.63
CA THR A 56 -16.69 -18.11 15.53
C THR A 56 -16.13 -19.04 16.62
N LEU A 57 -17.02 -19.83 17.23
CA LEU A 57 -16.67 -20.93 18.14
C LEU A 57 -16.51 -22.26 17.41
N GLU A 58 -16.71 -22.28 16.09
CA GLU A 58 -16.59 -23.47 15.27
C GLU A 58 -15.12 -23.88 15.08
N THR A 59 -14.91 -25.16 14.79
CA THR A 59 -13.56 -25.67 14.51
C THR A 59 -13.06 -25.07 13.20
N ARG A 60 -12.05 -24.20 13.31
CA ARG A 60 -11.44 -23.53 12.15
C ARG A 60 -10.80 -24.58 11.25
N GLN A 61 -11.15 -24.55 9.96
CA GLN A 61 -10.47 -25.37 8.96
C GLN A 61 -9.27 -24.62 8.42
N VAL A 62 -8.09 -25.24 8.50
CA VAL A 62 -6.89 -24.71 7.86
C VAL A 62 -7.05 -24.98 6.36
N SER A 63 -7.33 -23.92 5.61
CA SER A 63 -7.36 -23.95 4.15
C SER A 63 -5.98 -23.58 3.61
N THR A 64 -5.71 -23.92 2.35
CA THR A 64 -4.58 -23.35 1.59
C THR A 64 -5.01 -22.19 0.69
N HIS A 65 -6.28 -21.79 0.79
CA HIS A 65 -6.92 -20.80 -0.08
C HIS A 65 -7.60 -19.70 0.73
N ILE A 66 -7.73 -18.52 0.14
CA ILE A 66 -8.56 -17.41 0.62
C ILE A 66 -9.60 -17.01 -0.43
N PRO A 67 -10.75 -16.43 -0.03
CA PRO A 67 -11.68 -15.78 -0.95
C PRO A 67 -11.02 -14.62 -1.71
N LEU A 68 -11.50 -14.31 -2.93
CA LEU A 68 -10.93 -13.21 -3.73
C LEU A 68 -11.12 -11.83 -3.07
N GLU A 69 -12.16 -11.69 -2.24
CA GLU A 69 -12.49 -10.48 -1.51
C GLU A 69 -11.40 -10.08 -0.50
N GLU A 70 -10.57 -11.03 -0.06
CA GLU A 70 -9.48 -10.79 0.88
C GLU A 70 -8.18 -10.33 0.19
N ILE A 71 -8.07 -10.49 -1.13
CA ILE A 71 -6.87 -10.12 -1.90
C ILE A 71 -6.45 -8.66 -1.63
N PRO A 72 -7.34 -7.65 -1.70
CA PRO A 72 -6.96 -6.26 -1.46
C PRO A 72 -6.44 -6.03 -0.04
N SER A 73 -7.05 -6.67 0.96
CA SER A 73 -6.63 -6.56 2.36
C SER A 73 -5.21 -7.09 2.55
N VAL A 74 -4.90 -8.26 2.00
CA VAL A 74 -3.55 -8.84 2.08
C VAL A 74 -2.55 -7.97 1.32
N MET A 75 -2.87 -7.51 0.11
CA MET A 75 -1.98 -6.62 -0.66
C MET A 75 -1.64 -5.33 0.09
N ARG A 76 -2.64 -4.70 0.72
CA ARG A 76 -2.48 -3.48 1.52
C ARG A 76 -1.63 -3.73 2.77
N ALA A 77 -1.81 -4.88 3.44
CA ALA A 77 -0.99 -5.29 4.57
C ALA A 77 0.49 -5.47 4.17
N MET A 78 0.75 -5.96 2.95
CA MET A 78 2.08 -6.09 2.35
C MET A 78 2.64 -4.77 1.79
N GLY A 79 2.01 -3.63 2.08
CA GLY A 79 2.48 -2.30 1.66
C GLY A 79 2.20 -1.95 0.19
N PHE A 80 1.37 -2.73 -0.52
CA PHE A 80 0.88 -2.38 -1.85
C PHE A 80 -0.55 -1.82 -1.77
N TYR A 81 -0.70 -0.56 -2.17
CA TYR A 81 -1.98 0.15 -2.14
C TYR A 81 -2.52 0.36 -3.57
N PRO A 82 -3.14 -0.66 -4.19
CA PRO A 82 -3.79 -0.51 -5.49
C PRO A 82 -5.01 0.41 -5.40
N SER A 83 -5.32 1.08 -6.51
CA SER A 83 -6.56 1.81 -6.68
C SER A 83 -7.75 0.84 -6.80
N GLU A 84 -8.98 1.30 -6.60
CA GLU A 84 -10.20 0.50 -6.74
C GLU A 84 -10.36 -0.07 -8.17
N GLU A 85 -10.05 0.71 -9.21
CA GLU A 85 -9.99 0.19 -10.59
C GLU A 85 -8.97 -0.95 -10.68
N LYS A 86 -7.79 -0.77 -10.10
CA LYS A 86 -6.74 -1.79 -10.13
C LYS A 86 -7.12 -3.04 -9.34
N ILE A 87 -7.83 -2.88 -8.23
CA ILE A 87 -8.36 -3.99 -7.43
C ILE A 87 -9.35 -4.81 -8.27
N GLU A 88 -10.27 -4.15 -8.98
CA GLU A 88 -11.21 -4.83 -9.86
C GLU A 88 -10.50 -5.61 -10.96
N GLU A 89 -9.47 -5.03 -11.59
CA GLU A 89 -8.64 -5.74 -12.57
C GLU A 89 -7.97 -6.99 -12.00
N ILE A 90 -7.33 -6.86 -10.82
CA ILE A 90 -6.62 -7.95 -10.13
C ILE A 90 -7.59 -9.09 -9.78
N ILE A 91 -8.76 -8.75 -9.22
CA ILE A 91 -9.79 -9.74 -8.87
C ILE A 91 -10.30 -10.43 -10.14
N ASN A 92 -10.56 -9.68 -11.21
CA ASN A 92 -11.02 -10.23 -12.47
C ASN A 92 -9.98 -11.16 -13.13
N GLU A 93 -8.69 -10.81 -13.08
CA GLU A 93 -7.60 -11.67 -13.56
C GLU A 93 -7.65 -13.06 -12.92
N VAL A 94 -7.80 -13.11 -11.59
CA VAL A 94 -7.88 -14.40 -10.87
C VAL A 94 -9.20 -15.10 -11.14
N LYS A 95 -10.32 -14.36 -11.09
CA LYS A 95 -11.67 -14.87 -11.30
C LYS A 95 -11.84 -15.57 -12.64
N PHE A 96 -11.21 -15.05 -13.69
CA PHE A 96 -11.28 -15.59 -15.05
C PHE A 96 -10.06 -16.43 -15.45
N SER A 97 -9.11 -16.67 -14.54
CA SER A 97 -7.86 -17.39 -14.80
C SER A 97 -8.03 -18.76 -15.49
N LYS A 98 -9.09 -19.50 -15.16
CA LYS A 98 -9.40 -20.82 -15.74
C LYS A 98 -10.59 -20.80 -16.69
N TYR A 99 -11.21 -19.63 -16.89
CA TYR A 99 -12.48 -19.52 -17.60
C TYR A 99 -12.38 -19.96 -19.07
N ALA A 100 -11.23 -19.72 -19.72
CA ALA A 100 -11.01 -20.14 -21.11
C ALA A 100 -10.97 -21.68 -21.27
N ASP A 101 -10.50 -22.41 -20.25
CA ASP A 101 -10.31 -23.85 -20.31
C ASP A 101 -11.50 -24.62 -19.70
N THR A 102 -12.05 -24.12 -18.59
CA THR A 102 -13.11 -24.81 -17.82
C THR A 102 -14.49 -24.18 -17.98
N GLY A 103 -14.57 -22.92 -18.42
CA GLY A 103 -15.82 -22.15 -18.43
C GLY A 103 -16.32 -21.75 -17.03
N GLU A 104 -15.55 -22.04 -15.98
CA GLU A 104 -15.92 -21.75 -14.59
C GLU A 104 -15.17 -20.53 -14.05
N GLN A 105 -15.83 -19.78 -13.18
CA GLN A 105 -15.21 -18.67 -12.47
C GLN A 105 -14.59 -19.18 -11.18
N VAL A 106 -13.35 -18.77 -10.93
CA VAL A 106 -12.63 -19.06 -9.70
C VAL A 106 -13.09 -18.07 -8.63
N THR A 107 -13.37 -18.57 -7.43
CA THR A 107 -13.81 -17.75 -6.27
C THR A 107 -12.79 -17.71 -5.13
N THR A 108 -11.71 -18.48 -5.25
CA THR A 108 -10.66 -18.57 -4.22
C THR A 108 -9.28 -18.62 -4.85
N ILE A 109 -8.27 -18.13 -4.15
CA ILE A 109 -6.88 -18.14 -4.60
C ILE A 109 -6.01 -18.90 -3.61
N SER A 110 -5.06 -19.68 -4.14
CA SER A 110 -4.05 -20.38 -3.34
C SER A 110 -2.95 -19.40 -2.88
N PHE A 111 -2.22 -19.72 -1.82
CA PHE A 111 -1.08 -18.91 -1.38
C PHE A 111 -0.02 -18.74 -2.48
N GLU A 112 0.25 -19.81 -3.22
CA GLU A 112 1.24 -19.83 -4.30
C GLU A 112 0.85 -18.92 -5.46
N ASP A 113 -0.42 -18.96 -5.88
CA ASP A 113 -0.91 -18.09 -6.95
C ASP A 113 -1.05 -16.65 -6.48
N PHE A 114 -1.34 -16.42 -5.20
CA PHE A 114 -1.31 -15.08 -4.62
C PHE A 114 0.10 -14.47 -4.70
N ILE A 115 1.16 -15.23 -4.42
CA ILE A 115 2.54 -14.73 -4.53
C ILE A 115 2.85 -14.29 -5.97
N LYS A 116 2.46 -15.09 -6.96
CA LYS A 116 2.63 -14.73 -8.39
C LYS A 116 1.88 -13.44 -8.71
N LEU A 117 0.61 -13.36 -8.30
CA LEU A 117 -0.25 -12.19 -8.50
C LEU A 117 0.35 -10.93 -7.85
N TYR A 118 0.80 -11.04 -6.60
CA TYR A 118 1.43 -9.95 -5.86
C TYR A 118 2.69 -9.45 -6.56
N ILE A 119 3.59 -10.34 -6.98
CA ILE A 119 4.83 -9.95 -7.67
C ILE A 119 4.55 -9.28 -9.01
N ASN A 120 3.54 -9.73 -9.74
CA ASN A 120 3.18 -9.19 -11.05
C ASN A 120 2.59 -7.78 -10.97
N HIS A 121 1.83 -7.48 -9.92
CA HIS A 121 1.15 -6.19 -9.78
C HIS A 121 1.84 -5.20 -8.85
N ARG A 122 2.67 -5.67 -7.92
CA ARG A 122 3.33 -4.77 -6.98
C ARG A 122 4.21 -3.78 -7.76
N PRO A 123 4.20 -2.49 -7.37
CA PRO A 123 5.04 -1.51 -8.01
C PRO A 123 6.50 -1.83 -7.71
N VAL A 124 7.36 -1.68 -8.72
CA VAL A 124 8.82 -1.85 -8.55
C VAL A 124 9.39 -0.84 -7.55
N PHE A 125 8.77 0.32 -7.42
CA PHE A 125 9.11 1.35 -6.46
C PHE A 125 7.88 1.70 -5.63
N GLY A 126 7.98 1.53 -4.31
CA GLY A 126 6.92 1.93 -3.37
C GLY A 126 6.68 3.44 -3.31
N LEU A 127 5.77 3.84 -2.43
CA LEU A 127 5.55 5.23 -2.09
C LEU A 127 6.82 5.80 -1.45
N SER A 128 7.38 6.86 -2.04
CA SER A 128 8.56 7.53 -1.51
C SER A 128 8.21 8.94 -1.05
N MET A 129 8.92 9.43 -0.04
CA MET A 129 8.76 10.80 0.47
C MET A 129 8.90 11.84 -0.66
N LYS A 130 9.76 11.59 -1.64
CA LYS A 130 9.92 12.45 -2.82
C LYS A 130 8.63 12.59 -3.63
N ARG A 131 7.87 11.50 -3.80
CA ARG A 131 6.57 11.54 -4.50
C ARG A 131 5.52 12.32 -3.72
N ILE A 132 5.52 12.17 -2.39
CA ILE A 132 4.63 12.94 -1.50
C ILE A 132 4.96 14.43 -1.59
N GLN A 133 6.24 14.79 -1.46
CA GLN A 133 6.69 16.18 -1.61
C GLN A 133 6.34 16.78 -2.97
N GLN A 134 6.50 16.01 -4.07
CA GLN A 134 6.07 16.44 -5.40
C GLN A 134 4.56 16.67 -5.48
N ALA A 135 3.74 15.84 -4.83
CA ALA A 135 2.30 16.04 -4.79
C ALA A 135 1.95 17.36 -4.06
N PHE A 136 2.59 17.64 -2.92
CA PHE A 136 2.41 18.91 -2.20
C PHE A 136 2.93 20.13 -2.98
N GLN A 137 3.94 19.97 -3.84
CA GLN A 137 4.36 21.04 -4.74
C GLN A 137 3.31 21.41 -5.79
N VAL A 138 2.50 20.44 -6.22
CA VAL A 138 1.46 20.64 -7.23
C VAL A 138 0.14 21.09 -6.61
N LEU A 139 -0.22 20.53 -5.45
CA LEU A 139 -1.50 20.75 -4.79
C LEU A 139 -1.47 21.87 -3.75
N GLY A 140 -0.31 22.14 -3.15
CA GLY A 140 -0.14 23.10 -2.08
C GLY A 140 0.20 24.51 -2.54
N TYR A 141 -0.07 25.48 -1.67
CA TYR A 141 0.28 26.87 -1.83
C TYR A 141 1.52 27.23 -0.99
N ASP A 142 2.17 28.34 -1.32
CA ASP A 142 3.32 28.82 -0.55
C ASP A 142 2.86 29.50 0.74
N ASN A 143 3.35 29.03 1.88
CA ASN A 143 3.18 29.74 3.16
C ASN A 143 4.12 30.96 3.23
N GLU A 144 4.02 31.73 4.33
CA GLU A 144 4.88 32.90 4.57
C GLU A 144 6.39 32.57 4.60
N ASN A 145 6.75 31.31 4.89
CA ASN A 145 8.11 30.82 4.93
C ASN A 145 8.59 30.23 3.57
N GLY A 146 7.71 30.15 2.57
CA GLY A 146 7.99 29.54 1.26
C GLY A 146 7.87 28.00 1.24
N ASP A 147 7.31 27.39 2.29
CA ASP A 147 7.00 25.96 2.31
C ASP A 147 5.67 25.69 1.60
N LYS A 148 5.57 24.52 0.96
CA LYS A 148 4.34 24.05 0.31
C LYS A 148 3.40 23.43 1.34
N VAL A 149 2.25 24.06 1.55
CA VAL A 149 1.24 23.63 2.51
C VAL A 149 -0.12 23.45 1.84
N ILE A 150 -0.94 22.58 2.41
CA ILE A 150 -2.34 22.43 2.04
C ILE A 150 -3.19 22.69 3.30
N ASP A 151 -4.23 23.51 3.16
CA ASP A 151 -5.18 23.73 4.24
C ASP A 151 -5.97 22.46 4.50
N ARG A 152 -6.30 22.20 5.77
CA ARG A 152 -7.09 21.01 6.16
C ARG A 152 -8.38 20.88 5.35
N GLY A 153 -9.13 21.96 5.20
CA GLY A 153 -10.39 21.96 4.43
C GLY A 153 -10.16 21.60 2.96
N ASP A 154 -9.10 22.14 2.37
CA ASP A 154 -8.73 21.86 0.99
C ASP A 154 -8.24 20.43 0.82
N LEU A 155 -7.46 19.89 1.75
CA LEU A 155 -7.02 18.49 1.72
C LEU A 155 -8.22 17.53 1.73
N LEU A 156 -9.17 17.74 2.63
CA LEU A 156 -10.38 16.92 2.73
C LEU A 156 -11.24 17.03 1.48
N LEU A 157 -11.34 18.23 0.90
CA LEU A 157 -12.06 18.45 -0.36
C LEU A 157 -11.36 17.75 -1.53
N LEU A 158 -10.04 17.86 -1.62
CA LEU A 158 -9.22 17.22 -2.64
C LEU A 158 -9.36 15.70 -2.56
N LEU A 159 -9.30 15.09 -1.38
CA LEU A 159 -9.46 13.64 -1.22
C LEU A 159 -10.84 13.13 -1.69
N GLN A 160 -11.91 13.90 -1.48
CA GLN A 160 -13.26 13.51 -1.91
C GLN A 160 -13.52 13.73 -3.41
N HIS A 161 -12.87 14.72 -4.03
CA HIS A 161 -13.21 15.18 -5.39
C HIS A 161 -12.13 14.90 -6.44
N ARG A 162 -10.89 14.59 -6.04
CA ARG A 162 -9.76 14.34 -6.93
C ARG A 162 -9.27 12.91 -6.79
N GLY A 163 -9.40 12.13 -7.86
CA GLY A 163 -9.01 10.73 -7.90
C GLY A 163 -10.23 9.82 -7.92
N GLU A 164 -10.11 8.66 -7.31
CA GLU A 164 -11.25 7.75 -7.09
C GLU A 164 -12.22 8.37 -6.09
N ARG A 165 -13.51 8.11 -6.26
CA ARG A 165 -14.54 8.70 -5.40
C ARG A 165 -14.37 8.15 -3.99
N MET A 166 -14.22 9.06 -3.04
CA MET A 166 -14.20 8.77 -1.61
C MET A 166 -15.37 9.50 -0.96
N THR A 167 -16.27 8.78 -0.31
CA THR A 167 -17.39 9.42 0.40
C THR A 167 -16.93 10.07 1.69
N GLU A 168 -17.75 10.95 2.26
CA GLU A 168 -17.44 11.57 3.55
C GLU A 168 -17.32 10.52 4.65
N GLU A 169 -18.16 9.48 4.62
CA GLU A 169 -18.13 8.38 5.58
C GLU A 169 -16.84 7.57 5.47
N GLU A 170 -16.40 7.25 4.25
CA GLU A 170 -15.14 6.54 4.00
C GLU A 170 -13.94 7.36 4.49
N LEU A 171 -13.92 8.66 4.17
CA LEU A 171 -12.88 9.58 4.62
C LEU A 171 -12.79 9.62 6.15
N VAL A 172 -13.93 9.77 6.81
CA VAL A 172 -14.01 9.80 8.28
C VAL A 172 -13.53 8.46 8.88
N GLN A 173 -13.93 7.33 8.30
CA GLN A 173 -13.51 6.01 8.75
C GLN A 173 -12.00 5.81 8.60
N CYS A 174 -11.42 6.22 7.45
CA CYS A 174 -9.98 6.16 7.21
C CYS A 174 -9.21 7.02 8.21
N LEU A 175 -9.60 8.28 8.40
CA LEU A 175 -8.93 9.19 9.33
C LEU A 175 -9.06 8.73 10.78
N SER A 176 -10.21 8.21 11.18
CA SER A 176 -10.42 7.64 12.52
C SER A 176 -9.47 6.47 12.78
N THR A 177 -9.30 5.61 11.78
CA THR A 177 -8.39 4.45 11.86
C THR A 177 -6.93 4.88 11.91
N LEU A 178 -6.52 5.80 11.03
CA LEU A 178 -5.14 6.31 10.95
C LEU A 178 -4.72 7.07 12.21
N LEU A 179 -5.61 7.89 12.77
CA LEU A 179 -5.34 8.67 13.98
C LEU A 179 -5.60 7.87 15.27
N GLY A 180 -5.87 6.57 15.18
CA GLY A 180 -6.09 5.68 16.33
C GLY A 180 -7.36 5.99 17.14
N ARG A 181 -8.30 6.76 16.58
CA ARG A 181 -9.59 7.06 17.20
C ARG A 181 -10.58 5.95 16.81
N ARG A 182 -10.55 4.84 17.55
CA ARG A 182 -11.48 3.72 17.33
C ARG A 182 -12.93 4.24 17.52
N PRO A 183 -13.84 4.07 16.55
CA PRO A 183 -15.26 4.24 16.83
C PRO A 183 -15.62 3.20 17.90
N GLY A 184 -16.12 3.65 19.05
CA GLY A 184 -16.22 2.82 20.24
C GLY A 184 -16.97 1.51 20.00
N GLU A 185 -16.25 0.39 20.01
CA GLU A 185 -16.82 -0.94 20.25
C GLU A 185 -17.25 -1.02 21.71
N GLY A 186 -18.47 -0.58 21.99
CA GLY A 186 -19.02 -0.55 23.32
C GLY A 186 -20.49 -0.16 23.32
N GLY A 187 -21.37 -1.01 22.79
CA GLY A 187 -22.81 -0.90 23.02
C GLY A 187 -23.68 -1.33 21.85
N SER A 188 -24.30 -2.49 21.97
CA SER A 188 -25.50 -2.86 21.24
C SER A 188 -26.59 -1.78 21.39
N GLY A 189 -27.15 -1.30 20.28
CA GLY A 189 -28.40 -0.54 20.32
C GLY A 189 -28.59 0.41 19.14
N SER A 190 -29.62 0.17 18.35
CA SER A 190 -30.25 1.10 17.42
C SER A 190 -30.28 2.56 17.96
N GLY A 191 -29.86 3.53 17.15
CA GLY A 191 -30.29 4.92 17.31
C GLY A 191 -29.28 5.98 16.86
N THR A 192 -29.66 6.74 15.83
CA THR A 192 -29.23 8.12 15.52
C THR A 192 -27.73 8.39 15.37
N TYR A 193 -27.31 8.49 14.10
CA TYR A 193 -26.07 9.14 13.68
C TYR A 193 -26.04 10.59 14.20
N ASP A 194 -25.03 10.92 14.99
CA ASP A 194 -24.72 12.30 15.35
C ASP A 194 -23.67 12.85 14.37
N PRO A 195 -24.02 13.79 13.46
CA PRO A 195 -23.08 14.41 12.54
C PRO A 195 -22.01 15.27 13.25
N SER A 196 -22.10 15.45 14.56
CA SER A 196 -21.11 16.14 15.40
C SER A 196 -19.72 15.45 15.43
N GLY A 197 -19.64 14.15 15.15
CA GLY A 197 -18.38 13.39 15.20
C GLY A 197 -17.36 13.76 14.12
N ALA A 198 -17.79 14.04 12.89
CA ALA A 198 -16.88 14.35 11.77
C ALA A 198 -16.15 15.70 11.96
N ALA A 199 -16.83 16.69 12.54
CA ALA A 199 -16.24 17.98 12.91
C ALA A 199 -15.24 17.85 14.07
N ALA A 200 -15.53 17.00 15.07
CA ALA A 200 -14.64 16.78 16.21
C ALA A 200 -13.36 16.00 15.84
N LEU A 201 -13.44 15.09 14.85
CA LEU A 201 -12.29 14.34 14.34
C LEU A 201 -11.30 15.22 13.58
N THR A 202 -11.80 16.26 12.91
CA THR A 202 -10.99 17.16 12.08
C THR A 202 -10.33 18.27 12.88
N GLU A 203 -10.92 18.73 14.00
CA GLU A 203 -10.38 19.86 14.79
C GLU A 203 -9.25 19.51 15.76
N GLU A 204 -9.25 18.33 16.36
CA GLU A 204 -8.25 17.96 17.38
C GLU A 204 -7.09 17.10 16.87
N GLY A 205 -7.24 16.44 15.71
CA GLY A 205 -6.27 15.47 15.20
C GLY A 205 -5.42 15.95 14.02
N ILE A 206 -5.90 16.92 13.24
CA ILE A 206 -5.25 17.36 11.99
C ILE A 206 -4.96 18.87 12.07
N PRO A 207 -3.68 19.28 11.91
CA PRO A 207 -3.30 20.69 11.86
C PRO A 207 -4.04 21.47 10.77
N ALA A 208 -4.24 22.78 11.00
CA ALA A 208 -4.92 23.64 10.03
C ALA A 208 -4.16 23.75 8.69
N ALA A 209 -2.82 23.76 8.75
CA ALA A 209 -1.93 23.74 7.59
C ALA A 209 -1.04 22.50 7.64
N ILE A 210 -1.02 21.74 6.55
CA ILE A 210 -0.39 20.42 6.48
C ILE A 210 0.76 20.50 5.48
N THR A 211 1.97 20.12 5.90
CA THR A 211 3.12 19.92 5.01
C THR A 211 3.23 18.46 4.59
N ALA A 212 4.05 18.17 3.59
CA ALA A 212 4.33 16.79 3.17
C ALA A 212 4.87 15.92 4.33
N GLU A 213 5.70 16.50 5.20
CA GLU A 213 6.31 15.83 6.34
C GLU A 213 5.27 15.49 7.42
N ILE A 214 4.40 16.44 7.76
CA ILE A 214 3.30 16.23 8.71
C ILE A 214 2.35 15.16 8.15
N PHE A 215 2.01 15.24 6.87
CA PHE A 215 1.14 14.25 6.24
C PHE A 215 1.74 12.85 6.27
N ALA A 216 3.02 12.71 5.94
CA ALA A 216 3.69 11.41 5.92
C ALA A 216 3.85 10.81 7.32
N ALA A 217 4.34 11.57 8.31
CA ALA A 217 4.61 11.05 9.65
C ALA A 217 3.38 10.99 10.55
N ASP A 218 2.63 12.10 10.63
CA ASP A 218 1.59 12.25 11.66
C ASP A 218 0.25 11.66 11.23
N ILE A 219 -0.02 11.61 9.91
CA ILE A 219 -1.27 11.06 9.38
C ILE A 219 -1.08 9.65 8.84
N LEU A 220 -0.07 9.42 7.99
CA LEU A 220 0.14 8.10 7.38
C LEU A 220 1.02 7.16 8.22
N GLY A 221 1.73 7.66 9.24
CA GLY A 221 2.66 6.85 10.03
C GLY A 221 3.85 6.30 9.23
N LEU A 222 4.19 6.91 8.09
CA LEU A 222 5.29 6.47 7.24
C LEU A 222 6.64 6.95 7.81
N PRO A 223 7.68 6.09 7.80
CA PRO A 223 9.00 6.50 8.25
C PRO A 223 9.57 7.55 7.29
N ILE A 224 9.80 8.77 7.80
CA ILE A 224 10.54 9.79 7.07
C ILE A 224 12.00 9.34 7.02
N ALA A 225 12.52 9.01 5.84
CA ALA A 225 13.94 8.79 5.66
C ALA A 225 14.70 10.06 6.07
N GLU A 226 15.62 9.95 7.03
CA GLU A 226 16.47 11.08 7.42
C GLU A 226 17.15 11.67 6.18
N PRO A 227 17.21 13.00 6.02
CA PRO A 227 17.91 13.59 4.89
C PRO A 227 19.37 13.16 4.96
N GLU A 228 19.85 12.52 3.88
CA GLU A 228 21.26 12.14 3.74
C GLU A 228 22.13 13.32 4.16
N LYS A 229 22.86 13.15 5.27
CA LYS A 229 23.87 14.13 5.71
C LYS A 229 24.84 14.29 4.54
N LYS A 230 24.71 15.38 3.79
CA LYS A 230 25.71 15.81 2.81
C LYS A 230 27.05 15.82 3.52
N SER A 231 27.89 14.83 3.24
CA SER A 231 29.26 14.83 3.72
C SER A 231 29.92 16.07 3.14
N LYS A 232 30.22 17.04 4.02
CA LYS A 232 31.08 18.17 3.67
C LYS A 232 32.41 17.56 3.23
N LYS A 233 32.65 17.47 1.92
CA LYS A 233 34.01 17.30 1.39
C LYS A 233 34.82 18.46 1.95
N ARG A 234 35.72 18.14 2.88
CA ARG A 234 36.77 19.05 3.31
C ARG A 234 37.64 19.30 2.08
N ASP A 235 37.74 20.56 1.69
CA ASP A 235 38.76 21.04 0.76
C ASP A 235 40.14 20.78 1.39
N GLU A 236 40.78 19.67 1.04
CA GLU A 236 42.21 19.49 1.23
C GLU A 236 42.92 20.01 -0.03
N SER A 237 43.22 21.30 -0.01
CA SER A 237 44.21 21.90 -0.88
C SER A 237 45.61 21.49 -0.40
N LEU A 238 46.10 20.35 -0.91
CA LEU A 238 47.52 20.00 -0.87
C LEU A 238 48.03 19.89 -2.31
N ILE A 239 48.35 21.05 -2.89
CA ILE A 239 49.20 21.13 -4.08
C ILE A 239 50.63 20.85 -3.62
N TYR A 240 51.08 19.61 -3.77
CA TYR A 240 52.50 19.29 -3.87
C TYR A 240 52.92 19.49 -5.33
N LYS A 241 53.62 20.59 -5.60
CA LYS A 241 54.59 20.70 -6.70
C LYS A 241 55.66 21.68 -6.25
N ASP A 242 56.84 21.16 -5.95
CA ASP A 242 58.08 21.81 -6.37
C ASP A 242 59.11 20.73 -6.68
N SER A 243 59.85 21.03 -7.74
CA SER A 243 60.90 20.24 -8.38
C SER A 243 62.24 20.42 -7.69
#